data_AF-A0A931ARB0-F1
#
_entry.id   AF-A0A931ARB0-F1
#
_cell.length_a   1.000
_cell.length_b   1.000
_cell.length_c   1.000
_cell.angle_alpha   90.00
_cell.angle_beta   90.00
_cell.angle_gamma   90.00
#
_symmetry.space_group_name_H-M   'P 1'
#
loop_
_entity.id
_entity.type
_entity.pdbx_description
1 polymer ?
#
loop_
_entity_poly.entity_id
_entity_poly.type
_entity_poly.pdbx_seq_one_letter_code
_entity_poly.pdbx_strand_id
1 'polypeptide(L)'
;MNKNLSKNLIIILLILSALFISTGRIQAELNDSEDLKEFINTVYNHYQEQEFQEVYQLLHPGIQENLTEEEYVNFQQDNTDRYQLKLSEIKIIEIDNIDSLPSKFNNYISEDQYQQAYEAKVEYKMEFRFLGTNQSREVDTETYVIEDNGQLYLVWDRSVIEEDDPGAGIE
;
A
#
# COMPACT_ATOMS: atom_id res chain seq x y z
N MET A 1 -46.92 13.05 42.56
CA MET A 1 -45.70 12.61 41.85
C MET A 1 -44.55 12.59 42.85
N ASN A 2 -43.95 11.43 43.12
CA ASN A 2 -43.00 11.26 44.23
C ASN A 2 -41.65 11.93 43.85
N LYS A 3 -41.22 12.94 44.60
CA LYS A 3 -40.04 13.78 44.26
C LYS A 3 -38.74 12.98 44.13
N ASN A 4 -38.68 11.79 44.75
CA ASN A 4 -37.55 10.88 44.65
C ASN A 4 -37.55 10.08 43.33
N LEU A 5 -38.74 9.75 42.80
CA LEU A 5 -38.87 9.08 41.49
C LEU A 5 -38.49 10.03 40.35
N SER A 6 -38.88 11.31 40.42
CA SER A 6 -38.48 12.31 39.41
C SER A 6 -36.98 12.60 39.41
N LYS A 7 -36.32 12.60 40.57
CA LYS A 7 -34.86 12.79 40.65
C LYS A 7 -34.09 11.60 40.07
N ASN A 8 -34.51 10.38 40.38
CA ASN A 8 -33.87 9.17 39.85
C ASN A 8 -34.07 9.06 38.33
N LEU A 9 -35.22 9.48 37.80
CA LEU A 9 -35.49 9.49 36.36
C LEU A 9 -34.58 10.48 35.61
N ILE A 10 -34.33 11.67 36.19
CA ILE A 10 -33.43 12.68 35.61
C ILE A 10 -31.98 12.19 35.60
N ILE A 11 -31.53 11.51 36.66
CA ILE A 11 -30.17 10.95 36.73
C ILE A 11 -29.99 9.85 35.68
N ILE A 12 -30.97 8.98 35.50
CA ILE A 12 -30.94 7.93 34.47
C ILE A 12 -30.91 8.55 33.07
N LEU A 13 -31.69 9.61 32.82
CA LEU A 13 -31.72 10.28 31.52
C LEU A 13 -30.38 10.97 31.20
N LEU A 14 -29.71 11.56 32.20
CA LEU A 14 -28.39 12.17 32.07
C LEU A 14 -27.31 11.11 31.76
N ILE A 15 -27.36 9.95 32.43
CA ILE A 15 -26.43 8.83 32.16
C ILE A 15 -26.66 8.26 30.76
N LEU A 16 -27.92 8.10 30.33
CA LEU A 16 -28.23 7.66 28.96
C LEU A 16 -27.77 8.69 27.91
N SER A 17 -27.93 10.00 28.16
CA SER A 17 -27.45 11.02 27.22
C SER A 17 -25.94 11.08 27.11
N ALA A 18 -25.20 10.73 28.17
CA ALA A 18 -23.74 10.67 28.15
C ALA A 18 -23.21 9.47 27.35
N LEU A 19 -23.98 8.38 27.25
CA LEU A 19 -23.61 7.18 26.48
C LEU A 19 -23.75 7.38 24.96
N PHE A 20 -24.53 8.36 24.49
CA PHE A 20 -24.74 8.61 23.06
C PHE A 20 -23.71 9.57 22.43
N ILE A 21 -22.84 10.21 23.21
CA ILE A 21 -21.88 11.20 22.68
C ILE A 21 -20.57 10.54 22.20
N SER A 22 -20.33 9.26 22.50
CA SER A 22 -19.06 8.58 22.20
C SER A 22 -19.03 7.78 20.89
N THR A 23 -20.12 7.67 20.12
CA THR A 23 -20.12 6.86 18.88
C THR A 23 -19.83 7.66 17.60
N GLY A 24 -19.59 8.97 17.70
CA GLY A 24 -19.46 9.87 16.55
C GLY A 24 -18.04 10.15 16.05
N ARG A 25 -17.02 9.38 16.47
CA ARG A 25 -15.61 9.61 16.05
C ARG A 25 -14.92 8.39 15.42
N ILE A 26 -15.62 7.28 15.21
CA ILE A 26 -15.08 6.07 14.58
C ILE A 26 -15.78 5.88 13.23
N GLN A 27 -15.52 6.78 12.28
CA GLN A 27 -16.07 6.63 10.91
C GLN A 27 -15.16 7.24 9.83
N ALA A 28 -14.08 7.95 10.21
CA ALA A 28 -13.12 8.50 9.24
C ALA A 28 -11.98 7.51 8.95
N GLU A 29 -11.31 6.96 9.97
CA GLU A 29 -10.15 6.05 9.77
C GLU A 29 -10.50 4.68 9.16
N LEU A 30 -11.77 4.26 9.16
CA LEU A 30 -12.17 2.95 8.63
C LEU A 30 -12.37 2.92 7.11
N ASN A 31 -12.62 4.06 6.47
CA ASN A 31 -12.78 4.11 5.01
C ASN A 31 -11.41 4.19 4.32
N ASP A 32 -10.51 5.04 4.85
CA ASP A 32 -9.17 5.25 4.26
C ASP A 32 -8.35 3.96 4.22
N SER A 33 -8.49 3.09 5.23
CA SER A 33 -7.79 1.80 5.26
C SER A 33 -8.31 0.77 4.24
N GLU A 34 -9.59 0.80 3.87
CA GLU A 34 -10.14 -0.17 2.91
C GLU A 34 -9.82 0.24 1.48
N ASP A 35 -9.98 1.53 1.15
CA ASP A 35 -9.63 2.09 -0.15
C ASP A 35 -8.12 1.89 -0.45
N LEU A 36 -7.27 2.04 0.57
CA LEU A 36 -5.83 1.80 0.44
C LEU A 36 -5.49 0.33 0.22
N LYS A 37 -6.19 -0.60 0.91
CA LYS A 37 -6.02 -2.04 0.65
C LYS A 37 -6.48 -2.41 -0.74
N GLU A 38 -7.60 -1.86 -1.21
CA GLU A 38 -8.10 -2.09 -2.56
C GLU A 38 -7.11 -1.57 -3.61
N PHE A 39 -6.53 -0.38 -3.40
CA PHE A 39 -5.50 0.19 -4.25
C PHE A 39 -4.26 -0.71 -4.33
N ILE A 40 -3.71 -1.12 -3.19
CA ILE A 40 -2.53 -2.00 -3.15
C ILE A 40 -2.84 -3.35 -3.80
N ASN A 41 -4.00 -3.95 -3.52
CA ASN A 41 -4.40 -5.20 -4.16
C ASN A 41 -4.51 -5.03 -5.69
N THR A 42 -5.01 -3.90 -6.17
CA THR A 42 -5.10 -3.59 -7.60
C THR A 42 -3.70 -3.55 -8.23
N VAL A 43 -2.75 -2.84 -7.60
CA VAL A 43 -1.34 -2.82 -8.04
C VAL A 43 -0.77 -4.24 -8.16
N TYR A 44 -0.91 -5.05 -7.12
CA TYR A 44 -0.36 -6.40 -7.09
C TYR A 44 -1.09 -7.38 -8.03
N ASN A 45 -2.38 -7.19 -8.28
CA ASN A 45 -3.11 -7.95 -9.29
C ASN A 45 -2.58 -7.65 -10.68
N HIS A 46 -2.34 -6.37 -11.02
CA HIS A 46 -1.71 -6.02 -12.30
C HIS A 46 -0.30 -6.60 -12.43
N TYR A 47 0.51 -6.61 -11.36
CA TYR A 47 1.80 -7.32 -11.38
C TYR A 47 1.64 -8.83 -11.61
N GLN A 48 0.66 -9.47 -10.96
CA GLN A 48 0.38 -10.89 -11.13
C GLN A 48 -0.08 -11.23 -12.56
N GLU A 49 -0.86 -10.35 -13.19
CA GLU A 49 -1.38 -10.48 -14.55
C GLU A 49 -0.42 -9.95 -15.63
N GLN A 50 0.74 -9.43 -15.21
CA GLN A 50 1.77 -8.82 -16.09
C GLN A 50 1.24 -7.62 -16.88
N GLU A 51 0.26 -6.90 -16.31
CA GLU A 51 -0.33 -5.68 -16.87
C GLU A 51 0.50 -4.45 -16.44
N PHE A 52 1.79 -4.44 -16.79
CA PHE A 52 2.73 -3.41 -16.33
C PHE A 52 2.36 -2.00 -16.80
N GLN A 53 1.66 -1.88 -17.92
CA GLN A 53 1.12 -0.60 -18.37
C GLN A 53 0.11 -0.02 -17.37
N GLU A 54 -0.75 -0.86 -16.79
CA GLU A 54 -1.74 -0.45 -15.79
C GLU A 54 -1.05 -0.03 -14.49
N VAL A 55 -0.02 -0.78 -14.07
CA VAL A 55 0.80 -0.36 -12.91
C VAL A 55 1.46 1.00 -13.14
N TYR A 56 1.96 1.26 -14.35
CA TYR A 56 2.55 2.55 -14.69
C TYR A 56 1.56 3.70 -14.53
N GLN A 57 0.29 3.52 -14.92
CA GLN A 57 -0.75 4.53 -14.75
C GLN A 57 -1.04 4.85 -13.27
N LEU A 58 -0.74 3.91 -12.37
CA LEU A 58 -0.90 4.08 -10.92
C LEU A 58 0.33 4.75 -10.26
N LEU A 59 1.44 4.94 -10.97
CA LEU A 59 2.61 5.63 -10.46
C LEU A 59 2.35 7.11 -10.24
N HIS A 60 2.99 7.69 -9.22
CA HIS A 60 2.94 9.13 -9.00
C HIS A 60 3.53 9.89 -10.21
N PRO A 61 2.93 11.03 -10.65
CA PRO A 61 3.43 11.81 -11.77
C PRO A 61 4.91 12.20 -11.67
N GLY A 62 5.41 12.51 -10.47
CA GLY A 62 6.85 12.81 -10.26
C GLY A 62 7.79 11.64 -10.60
N ILE A 63 7.30 10.39 -10.51
CA ILE A 63 8.03 9.20 -10.99
C ILE A 63 7.92 9.11 -12.51
N GLN A 64 6.71 9.28 -13.07
CA GLN A 64 6.44 9.22 -14.51
C GLN A 64 7.21 10.30 -15.32
N GLU A 65 7.53 11.44 -14.70
CA GLU A 65 8.35 12.49 -15.30
C GLU A 65 9.82 12.06 -15.51
N ASN A 66 10.31 11.12 -14.70
CA ASN A 66 11.69 10.65 -14.69
C ASN A 66 11.86 9.23 -15.24
N LEU A 67 10.76 8.54 -15.54
CA LEU A 67 10.73 7.19 -16.06
C LEU A 67 9.57 7.09 -17.03
N THR A 68 9.86 6.89 -18.31
CA THR A 68 8.79 6.75 -19.32
C THR A 68 8.07 5.41 -19.16
N GLU A 69 6.82 5.36 -19.64
CA GLU A 69 6.03 4.12 -19.68
C GLU A 69 6.77 2.99 -20.38
N GLU A 70 7.37 3.28 -21.54
CA GLU A 70 8.15 2.31 -22.31
C GLU A 70 9.34 1.77 -21.50
N GLU A 71 10.09 2.64 -20.81
CA GLU A 71 11.22 2.22 -19.98
C GLU A 71 10.78 1.37 -18.79
N TYR A 72 9.68 1.73 -18.13
CA TYR A 72 9.11 0.96 -17.02
C TYR A 72 8.62 -0.41 -17.50
N VAL A 73 7.77 -0.44 -18.53
CA VAL A 73 7.17 -1.67 -19.05
C VAL A 73 8.24 -2.61 -19.58
N ASN A 74 9.20 -2.12 -20.37
CA ASN A 74 10.29 -2.95 -20.87
C ASN A 74 11.14 -3.52 -19.72
N PHE A 75 11.42 -2.72 -18.69
CA PHE A 75 12.16 -3.20 -17.52
C PHE A 75 11.42 -4.31 -16.77
N GLN A 76 10.12 -4.13 -16.51
CA GLN A 76 9.32 -5.15 -15.83
C GLN A 76 9.16 -6.42 -16.68
N GLN A 77 8.94 -6.25 -17.99
CA GLN A 77 8.80 -7.36 -18.93
C GLN A 77 10.11 -8.15 -19.06
N ASP A 78 11.25 -7.46 -19.26
CA ASP A 78 12.57 -8.10 -19.38
C ASP A 78 12.90 -8.91 -18.12
N ASN A 79 12.64 -8.37 -16.93
CA ASN A 79 12.86 -9.09 -15.67
C ASN A 79 11.92 -10.29 -15.53
N THR A 80 10.64 -10.11 -15.83
CA THR A 80 9.62 -11.15 -15.76
C THR A 80 9.92 -12.29 -16.72
N ASP A 81 10.30 -11.99 -17.97
CA ASP A 81 10.61 -12.99 -18.99
C ASP A 81 11.93 -13.71 -18.71
N ARG A 82 12.96 -12.97 -18.28
CA ARG A 82 14.28 -13.53 -17.97
C ARG A 82 14.20 -14.60 -16.89
N TYR A 83 13.38 -14.38 -15.87
CA TYR A 83 13.26 -15.29 -14.73
C TYR A 83 11.93 -16.05 -14.71
N GLN A 84 11.08 -15.93 -15.74
CA GLN A 84 9.73 -16.52 -15.76
C GLN A 84 8.96 -16.22 -14.47
N LEU A 85 9.02 -14.97 -13.99
CA LEU A 85 8.49 -14.57 -12.69
C LEU A 85 6.98 -14.76 -12.64
N LYS A 86 6.51 -15.29 -11.51
CA LYS A 86 5.09 -15.36 -11.17
C LYS A 86 4.90 -15.02 -9.71
N LEU A 87 3.93 -14.16 -9.46
CA LEU A 87 3.49 -13.79 -8.13
C LEU A 87 2.22 -14.56 -7.80
N SER A 88 2.04 -14.91 -6.53
CA SER A 88 0.86 -15.58 -6.02
C SER A 88 0.75 -15.39 -4.52
N GLU A 89 -0.40 -15.74 -3.94
CA GLU A 89 -0.61 -15.73 -2.48
C GLU A 89 -0.33 -14.35 -1.84
N ILE A 90 -0.64 -13.26 -2.55
CA ILE A 90 -0.44 -11.89 -2.09
C ILE A 90 -1.28 -11.60 -0.85
N LYS A 91 -0.65 -11.03 0.18
CA LYS A 91 -1.27 -10.65 1.45
C LYS A 91 -0.73 -9.31 1.91
N ILE A 92 -1.64 -8.38 2.16
CA ILE A 92 -1.32 -7.13 2.84
C ILE A 92 -1.39 -7.39 4.34
N ILE A 93 -0.26 -7.27 5.03
CA ILE A 93 -0.12 -7.62 6.46
C ILE A 93 -0.49 -6.43 7.33
N GLU A 94 0.08 -5.27 7.01
CA GLU A 94 -0.02 -4.05 7.80
C GLU A 94 0.06 -2.86 6.85
N ILE A 95 -0.64 -1.79 7.21
CA ILE A 95 -0.50 -0.50 6.54
C ILE A 95 -0.37 0.56 7.62
N ASP A 96 0.76 1.25 7.61
CA ASP A 96 1.11 2.31 8.55
C ASP A 96 1.09 3.67 7.85
N ASN A 97 0.61 4.68 8.57
CA ASN A 97 0.82 6.07 8.17
C ASN A 97 2.26 6.44 8.51
N ILE A 98 2.99 6.99 7.55
CA ILE A 98 4.36 7.46 7.73
C ILE A 98 4.42 8.98 7.61
N ASP A 99 5.28 9.62 8.40
CA ASP A 99 5.44 11.07 8.39
C ASP A 99 6.09 11.57 7.09
N SER A 100 6.98 10.76 6.51
CA SER A 100 7.64 11.07 5.24
C SER A 100 8.09 9.81 4.51
N LEU A 101 8.18 9.91 3.18
CA LEU A 101 8.74 8.86 2.32
C LEU A 101 10.23 8.62 2.62
N PRO A 102 10.75 7.39 2.39
CA PRO A 102 12.18 7.13 2.44
C PRO A 102 12.99 8.06 1.54
N SER A 103 14.18 8.45 2.00
CA SER A 103 15.01 9.46 1.33
C SER A 103 15.42 9.14 -0.10
N LYS A 104 15.34 7.87 -0.52
CA LYS A 104 15.56 7.44 -1.91
C LYS A 104 14.58 8.10 -2.88
N PHE A 105 13.39 8.45 -2.42
CA PHE A 105 12.35 9.08 -3.23
C PHE A 105 12.47 10.60 -3.35
N ASN A 106 13.35 11.25 -2.58
CA ASN A 106 13.47 12.71 -2.53
C ASN A 106 13.85 13.35 -3.87
N ASN A 107 14.41 12.58 -4.81
CA ASN A 107 14.73 13.07 -6.15
C ASN A 107 13.51 13.11 -7.09
N TYR A 108 12.44 12.42 -6.72
CA TYR A 108 11.25 12.26 -7.55
C TYR A 108 10.01 12.95 -6.95
N ILE A 109 9.92 12.95 -5.62
CA ILE A 109 8.75 13.42 -4.88
C ILE A 109 9.25 14.22 -3.68
N SER A 110 8.87 15.49 -3.62
CA SER A 110 9.09 16.38 -2.49
C SER A 110 7.95 16.25 -1.48
N GLU A 111 8.22 16.51 -0.20
CA GLU A 111 7.23 16.37 0.88
C GLU A 111 6.01 17.30 0.72
N ASP A 112 6.12 18.37 -0.06
CA ASP A 112 5.01 19.28 -0.37
C ASP A 112 4.10 18.80 -1.52
N GLN A 113 4.43 17.64 -2.15
CA GLN A 113 3.69 17.07 -3.28
C GLN A 113 2.68 15.98 -2.89
N TYR A 114 2.49 15.72 -1.59
CA TYR A 114 1.48 14.79 -1.10
C TYR A 114 0.87 15.25 0.23
N GLN A 115 -0.33 14.77 0.50
CA GLN A 115 -1.09 15.07 1.72
C GLN A 115 -0.81 14.05 2.82
N GLN A 116 -0.72 12.77 2.45
CA GLN A 116 -0.47 11.66 3.35
C GLN A 116 0.43 10.64 2.66
N ALA A 117 1.29 9.99 3.44
CA ALA A 117 2.11 8.87 2.98
C ALA A 117 1.81 7.64 3.83
N TYR A 118 1.92 6.48 3.18
CA TYR A 118 1.62 5.18 3.74
C TYR A 118 2.72 4.19 3.37
N GLU A 119 3.04 3.30 4.30
CA GLU A 119 3.88 2.13 4.11
C GLU A 119 3.04 0.89 4.32
N ALA A 120 3.02 0.00 3.34
CA ALA A 120 2.32 -1.27 3.42
C ALA A 120 3.30 -2.43 3.39
N LYS A 121 3.20 -3.31 4.39
CA LYS A 121 3.93 -4.58 4.40
C LYS A 121 3.13 -5.60 3.59
N VAL A 122 3.74 -6.10 2.53
CA VAL A 122 3.13 -7.07 1.61
C VAL A 122 3.96 -8.33 1.58
N GLU A 123 3.30 -9.45 1.84
CA GLU A 123 3.85 -10.79 1.67
C GLU A 123 3.30 -11.41 0.40
N TYR A 124 4.14 -12.09 -0.37
CA TYR A 124 3.69 -12.89 -1.51
C TYR A 124 4.64 -14.04 -1.79
N LYS A 125 4.14 -15.04 -2.52
CA LYS A 125 4.94 -16.13 -3.03
C LYS A 125 5.42 -15.81 -4.45
N MET A 126 6.73 -15.81 -4.63
CA MET A 126 7.39 -15.60 -5.91
C MET A 126 7.90 -16.94 -6.46
N GLU A 127 7.45 -17.31 -7.65
CA GLU A 127 8.01 -18.42 -8.42
C GLU A 127 8.89 -17.86 -9.54
N PHE A 128 10.07 -18.43 -9.72
CA PHE A 128 11.02 -17.97 -10.72
C PHE A 128 11.91 -19.11 -11.21
N ARG A 129 12.55 -18.92 -12.36
CA ARG A 129 13.48 -19.87 -12.96
C ARG A 129 14.89 -19.33 -12.90
N PHE A 130 15.76 -20.06 -12.21
CA PHE A 130 17.18 -19.74 -12.08
C PHE A 130 18.04 -20.93 -12.50
N LEU A 131 19.02 -20.70 -13.37
CA LEU A 131 19.90 -21.73 -13.93
C LEU A 131 19.15 -22.97 -14.47
N GLY A 132 17.97 -22.75 -15.07
CA GLY A 132 17.14 -23.80 -15.64
C GLY A 132 16.23 -24.54 -14.64
N THR A 133 16.36 -24.27 -13.34
CA THR A 133 15.56 -24.86 -12.26
C THR A 133 14.46 -23.92 -11.80
N ASN A 134 13.29 -24.47 -11.44
CA ASN A 134 12.22 -23.71 -10.82
C ASN A 134 12.53 -23.52 -9.34
N GLN A 135 12.41 -22.29 -8.89
CA GLN A 135 12.57 -21.85 -7.52
C GLN A 135 11.26 -21.24 -7.05
N SER A 136 11.03 -21.28 -5.74
CA SER A 136 9.90 -20.62 -5.10
C SER A 136 10.36 -20.08 -3.76
N ARG A 137 10.03 -18.82 -3.48
CA ARG A 137 10.32 -18.17 -2.20
C ARG A 137 9.11 -17.35 -1.74
N GLU A 138 8.93 -17.27 -0.43
CA GLU A 138 8.11 -16.23 0.17
C GLU A 138 8.93 -14.93 0.19
N VAL A 139 8.29 -13.82 -0.13
CA VAL A 139 8.89 -12.49 -0.18
C VAL A 139 8.08 -11.56 0.70
N ASP A 140 8.79 -10.86 1.57
CA ASP A 140 8.25 -9.81 2.42
C ASP A 140 8.82 -8.49 1.91
N THR A 141 7.95 -7.55 1.54
CA THR A 141 8.39 -6.26 0.98
C THR A 141 7.56 -5.09 1.50
N GLU A 142 8.12 -3.90 1.36
CA GLU A 142 7.49 -2.64 1.72
C GLU A 142 7.01 -1.94 0.44
N THR A 143 5.71 -1.62 0.38
CA THR A 143 5.11 -0.81 -0.69
C THR A 143 4.76 0.56 -0.16
N TYR A 144 5.21 1.59 -0.87
CA TYR A 144 4.95 2.97 -0.50
C TYR A 144 3.83 3.55 -1.36
N VAL A 145 2.85 4.16 -0.71
CA VAL A 145 1.71 4.81 -1.35
C VAL A 145 1.61 6.22 -0.80
N ILE A 146 1.26 7.16 -1.67
CA ILE A 146 0.92 8.52 -1.25
C ILE A 146 -0.48 8.89 -1.70
N GLU A 147 -1.12 9.75 -0.92
CA GLU A 147 -2.35 10.43 -1.30
C GLU A 147 -2.03 11.86 -1.70
N ASP A 148 -2.43 12.24 -2.91
CA ASP A 148 -2.43 13.62 -3.36
C ASP A 148 -3.78 13.98 -3.98
N ASN A 149 -4.38 15.07 -3.48
CA ASN A 149 -5.70 15.55 -3.92
C ASN A 149 -6.81 14.50 -3.89
N GLY A 150 -6.79 13.59 -2.91
CA GLY A 150 -7.76 12.50 -2.77
C GLY A 150 -7.57 11.34 -3.75
N GLN A 151 -6.41 11.28 -4.43
CA GLN A 151 -6.03 10.18 -5.30
C GLN A 151 -4.79 9.47 -4.74
N LEU A 152 -4.82 8.14 -4.76
CA LEU A 152 -3.71 7.30 -4.35
C LEU A 152 -2.75 7.04 -5.52
N TYR A 153 -1.45 7.07 -5.20
CA TYR A 153 -0.38 6.80 -6.16
C TYR A 153 0.65 5.86 -5.57
N LEU A 154 1.11 4.92 -6.39
CA LEU A 154 2.22 4.05 -6.09
C LEU A 154 3.52 4.86 -6.18
N VAL A 155 4.35 4.73 -5.15
CA VAL A 155 5.71 5.26 -5.15
C VAL A 155 6.67 4.10 -5.34
N TRP A 156 7.33 4.07 -6.49
CA TRP A 156 8.19 2.96 -6.91
C TRP A 156 9.56 3.46 -7.33
N ASP A 157 10.60 2.70 -6.97
CA ASP A 157 11.99 2.96 -7.36
C ASP A 157 12.57 1.68 -7.99
N ARG A 158 13.31 1.84 -9.08
CA ARG A 158 13.97 0.77 -9.82
C ARG A 158 14.94 -0.05 -8.99
N SER A 159 15.58 0.57 -7.99
CA SER A 159 16.53 -0.06 -7.07
C SER A 159 15.93 -1.25 -6.30
N VAL A 160 14.61 -1.30 -6.13
CA VAL A 160 13.92 -2.41 -5.45
C VAL A 160 14.18 -3.76 -6.12
N ILE A 161 14.31 -3.81 -7.45
CA ILE A 161 14.62 -5.08 -8.16
C ILE A 161 16.13 -5.39 -8.16
N GLU A 162 16.98 -4.38 -8.03
CA GLU A 162 18.45 -4.54 -8.03
C GLU A 162 18.98 -4.99 -6.67
N GLU A 163 18.33 -4.61 -5.58
CA GLU A 163 18.64 -5.11 -4.23
C GLU A 163 18.09 -6.53 -4.00
N ASP A 164 16.95 -6.88 -4.62
CA ASP A 164 16.34 -8.21 -4.59
C ASP A 164 16.91 -9.15 -5.67
N ASP A 165 18.24 -9.14 -5.89
CA ASP A 165 18.89 -10.13 -6.74
C ASP A 165 18.49 -11.55 -6.26
N PRO A 166 17.85 -12.38 -7.10
CA PRO A 166 17.48 -13.74 -6.73
C PRO A 166 18.68 -14.63 -6.32
N GLY A 167 19.92 -14.13 -6.43
CA GLY A 167 21.15 -14.71 -5.91
C GLY A 167 21.77 -14.07 -4.65
N ALA A 168 21.26 -12.96 -4.11
CA ALA A 168 21.90 -12.23 -3.00
C ALA A 168 21.85 -12.90 -1.61
N GLY A 169 21.43 -14.17 -1.54
CA GLY A 169 21.31 -14.95 -0.30
C GLY A 169 22.05 -16.28 -0.27
N ILE A 170 22.97 -16.54 -1.22
CA ILE A 170 23.82 -17.74 -1.19
C ILE A 170 25.29 -17.32 -1.09
N GLU A 171 25.72 -16.98 0.13
CA GLU A 171 27.12 -17.14 0.57
C GLU A 171 27.31 -18.50 1.25
#